data_AF-A0A0C2BHW2-F1
#
_entry.id   AF-A0A0C2BHW2-F1
#
_cell.length_a   1.000
_cell.length_b   1.000
_cell.length_c   1.000
_cell.angle_alpha   90.00
_cell.angle_beta   90.00
_cell.angle_gamma   90.00
#
_symmetry.space_group_name_H-M   'P 1'
#
loop_
_entity.id
_entity.type
_entity.pdbx_description
1 polymer ?
#
loop_
_entity_poly.entity_id
_entity_poly.type
_entity_poly.pdbx_seq_one_letter_code
_entity_poly.pdbx_strand_id
1 'polypeptide(L)'
;MFAAEHVYSIQGRGTVITGKLERGTLKRGDKIEIVGCDRENTKSVISGLESFRKTVEQAEPGDQLGVLLRGLGPKDVRRGCVLLPQGHKHKVTDKVKAQIATQFLLQRDLGHNLAPAERGTNLVFITFWIPGTTFVQNSD
;
A
#
# COMPACT_ATOMS: atom_id res chain seq x y z
N MET A 1 -8.75 -6.56 -2.05
CA MET A 1 -7.91 -5.52 -1.43
C MET A 1 -6.78 -5.23 -2.39
N PHE A 2 -6.74 -4.01 -2.89
CA PHE A 2 -5.78 -3.56 -3.89
C PHE A 2 -5.16 -2.24 -3.42
N ALA A 3 -3.84 -2.21 -3.28
CA ALA A 3 -3.12 -1.04 -2.78
C ALA A 3 -2.68 -0.15 -3.95
N ALA A 4 -2.93 1.16 -3.83
CA ALA A 4 -2.51 2.13 -4.83
C ALA A 4 -1.02 2.44 -4.70
N GLU A 5 -0.23 1.99 -5.68
CA GLU A 5 1.20 2.28 -5.75
C GLU A 5 1.47 3.55 -6.58
N HIS A 6 0.84 3.64 -7.74
CA HIS A 6 0.87 4.82 -8.60
C HIS A 6 -0.53 5.21 -9.06
N VAL A 7 -0.74 6.51 -9.25
CA VAL A 7 -2.02 7.11 -9.64
C VAL A 7 -1.78 8.01 -10.84
N TYR A 8 -2.56 7.81 -11.89
CA TYR A 8 -2.52 8.57 -13.13
C TYR A 8 -3.92 9.10 -13.42
N SER A 9 -4.04 10.39 -13.73
CA SER A 9 -5.33 10.95 -14.14
C SER A 9 -5.32 11.16 -15.65
N ILE A 10 -6.29 10.58 -16.35
CA ILE A 10 -6.47 10.72 -17.79
C ILE A 10 -7.70 11.59 -18.02
N GLN A 11 -7.48 12.79 -18.55
CA GLN A 11 -8.56 13.72 -18.88
C GLN A 11 -9.61 13.04 -19.78
N GLY A 12 -10.88 13.13 -19.38
CA GLY A 12 -12.01 12.55 -20.12
C GLY A 12 -12.21 11.03 -19.97
N ARG A 13 -11.25 10.28 -19.40
CA ARG A 13 -11.43 8.83 -19.12
C ARG A 13 -11.60 8.50 -17.64
N GLY A 14 -10.92 9.24 -16.76
CA GLY A 14 -10.95 9.02 -15.31
C GLY A 14 -9.55 8.83 -14.73
N THR A 15 -9.48 8.18 -13.56
CA THR A 15 -8.23 7.99 -12.84
C THR A 15 -7.83 6.51 -12.88
N VAL A 16 -6.61 6.23 -13.35
CA VAL A 16 -6.00 4.91 -13.40
C VAL A 16 -5.10 4.74 -12.19
N ILE A 17 -5.29 3.64 -11.47
CA ILE A 17 -4.46 3.28 -10.32
C ILE A 17 -3.73 2.00 -10.67
N THR A 18 -2.42 1.97 -10.45
CA THR A 18 -1.64 0.73 -10.61
C THR A 18 -1.20 0.19 -9.26
N GLY A 19 -1.10 -1.13 -9.19
CA GLY A 19 -0.65 -1.83 -8.01
C GLY A 19 -0.84 -3.34 -8.14
N LYS A 20 -0.58 -4.03 -7.05
CA LYS A 20 -0.76 -5.46 -6.93
C LYS A 20 -2.06 -5.80 -6.22
N LEU A 21 -2.80 -6.76 -6.76
CA LEU A 21 -3.96 -7.32 -6.06
C LEU A 21 -3.45 -8.25 -4.94
N GLU A 22 -3.69 -7.87 -3.68
CA GLU A 22 -3.19 -8.65 -2.55
C GLU A 22 -4.15 -9.74 -2.11
N ARG A 23 -5.46 -9.45 -2.09
CA ARG A 23 -6.50 -10.39 -1.60
C ARG A 23 -7.81 -10.23 -2.35
N GLY A 24 -8.53 -11.35 -2.50
CA GLY A 24 -9.82 -11.39 -3.18
C GLY A 24 -9.69 -11.23 -4.69
N THR A 25 -10.83 -11.10 -5.36
CA THR A 25 -10.91 -10.96 -6.82
C THR A 25 -11.41 -9.56 -7.18
N LEU A 26 -11.02 -9.07 -8.36
CA LEU A 26 -11.51 -7.81 -8.92
C LEU A 26 -12.08 -8.06 -10.31
N LYS A 27 -13.28 -7.53 -10.58
CA LYS A 27 -13.93 -7.61 -11.88
C LYS A 27 -14.27 -6.25 -12.43
N ARG A 28 -14.38 -6.18 -13.76
CA ARG A 28 -14.90 -4.99 -14.42
C ARG A 28 -16.36 -4.77 -14.01
N GLY A 29 -16.69 -3.53 -13.63
CA GLY A 29 -18.03 -3.16 -13.16
C GLY A 29 -18.23 -3.27 -11.64
N ASP A 30 -17.25 -3.79 -10.90
CA ASP A 30 -17.37 -3.87 -9.44
C ASP A 30 -17.45 -2.48 -8.81
N LYS A 31 -18.34 -2.37 -7.81
CA LYS A 31 -18.46 -1.19 -6.96
C LYS A 31 -17.45 -1.29 -5.83
N ILE A 32 -16.61 -0.28 -5.74
CA ILE A 32 -15.52 -0.23 -4.77
C ILE A 32 -15.61 1.03 -3.92
N GLU A 33 -14.94 0.95 -2.79
CA GLU A 33 -14.74 2.04 -1.86
C GLU A 33 -13.25 2.23 -1.66
N ILE A 34 -12.81 3.49 -1.77
CA ILE A 34 -11.42 3.88 -1.61
C ILE A 34 -11.26 4.44 -0.21
N VAL A 35 -10.28 3.89 0.49
CA VAL A 35 -10.04 4.15 1.91
C VAL A 35 -8.59 4.62 2.11
N GLY A 36 -8.38 5.53 3.07
CA GLY A 36 -7.03 6.00 3.44
C GLY A 36 -6.49 7.16 2.61
N CYS A 37 -7.35 7.95 1.95
CA CYS A 37 -6.97 9.11 1.12
C CYS A 37 -7.10 10.48 1.84
N ASP A 38 -6.79 10.60 3.13
CA ASP A 38 -6.93 11.81 4.00
C ASP A 38 -8.36 12.36 4.15
N ARG A 39 -9.29 11.97 3.27
CA ARG A 39 -10.69 12.37 3.24
C ARG A 39 -11.61 11.21 3.58
N GLU A 40 -12.91 11.51 3.63
CA GLU A 40 -13.97 10.51 3.70
C GLU A 40 -13.84 9.46 2.61
N ASN A 41 -14.27 8.24 2.93
CA ASN A 41 -14.25 7.12 2.01
C ASN A 41 -15.04 7.45 0.74
N THR A 42 -14.38 7.34 -0.40
CA THR A 42 -14.99 7.70 -1.68
C THR A 42 -15.42 6.44 -2.42
N LYS A 43 -16.65 6.43 -2.91
CA LYS A 43 -17.20 5.32 -3.68
C LYS A 43 -16.93 5.52 -5.16
N SER A 44 -16.59 4.45 -5.87
CA SER A 44 -16.40 4.48 -7.32
C SER A 44 -16.74 3.11 -7.92
N VAL A 45 -16.64 3.03 -9.25
CA VAL A 45 -16.90 1.82 -10.03
C VAL A 45 -15.71 1.57 -10.95
N ILE A 46 -15.28 0.31 -10.99
CA ILE A 46 -14.22 -0.14 -11.88
C ILE A 46 -14.76 -0.13 -13.32
N SER A 47 -14.23 0.77 -14.16
CA SER A 47 -14.61 0.85 -15.57
C SER A 47 -13.79 -0.07 -16.47
N GLY A 48 -12.56 -0.37 -16.07
CA GLY A 48 -11.67 -1.23 -16.82
C GLY A 48 -10.54 -1.77 -15.94
N LEU A 49 -10.07 -2.96 -16.30
CA LEU A 49 -8.91 -3.61 -15.70
C LEU A 49 -7.94 -3.95 -16.83
N GLU A 50 -6.68 -3.62 -16.62
CA GLU A 50 -5.61 -3.88 -17.59
C GLU A 50 -4.41 -4.53 -16.89
N SER A 51 -3.87 -5.60 -17.46
CA SER A 51 -2.57 -6.15 -17.09
C SER A 51 -1.66 -6.14 -18.30
N PHE A 52 -0.50 -5.50 -18.19
CA PHE A 52 0.55 -5.50 -19.23
C PHE A 52 0.02 -5.31 -20.66
N ARG A 53 -0.69 -4.19 -20.89
CA ARG A 53 -1.31 -3.81 -22.19
C ARG A 53 -2.41 -4.75 -22.71
N LYS A 54 -2.92 -5.64 -21.88
CA LYS A 54 -4.07 -6.49 -22.17
C LYS A 54 -5.24 -6.12 -21.26
N THR A 55 -6.43 -6.05 -21.83
CA THR A 55 -7.65 -5.92 -21.02
C THR A 55 -7.94 -7.25 -20.35
N VAL A 56 -8.26 -7.20 -19.06
CA VAL A 56 -8.57 -8.36 -18.24
C VAL A 56 -9.99 -8.20 -17.70
N GLU A 57 -10.81 -9.25 -17.73
CA GLU A 57 -12.19 -9.19 -17.22
C GLU A 57 -12.26 -9.45 -15.70
N GLN A 58 -11.40 -10.34 -15.21
CA GLN A 58 -11.27 -10.71 -13.80
C GLN A 58 -9.80 -10.87 -13.44
N ALA A 59 -9.41 -10.33 -12.29
CA ALA A 59 -8.08 -10.45 -11.75
C ALA A 59 -8.04 -11.23 -10.44
N GLU A 60 -6.91 -11.90 -10.20
CA GLU A 60 -6.66 -12.77 -9.06
C GLU A 60 -5.53 -12.22 -8.16
N PRO A 61 -5.47 -12.64 -6.88
CA PRO A 61 -4.38 -12.25 -5.98
C PRO A 61 -3.01 -12.58 -6.58
N GLY A 62 -2.11 -11.61 -6.58
CA GLY A 62 -0.78 -11.72 -7.16
C GLY A 62 -0.60 -10.90 -8.45
N ASP A 63 -1.68 -10.56 -9.13
CA ASP A 63 -1.63 -9.84 -10.41
C ASP A 63 -1.22 -8.37 -10.24
N GLN A 64 -0.32 -7.92 -11.12
CA GLN A 64 -0.02 -6.49 -11.29
C GLN A 64 -0.98 -5.90 -12.33
N LEU A 65 -1.75 -4.89 -11.93
CA LEU A 65 -2.87 -4.38 -12.71
C LEU A 65 -2.90 -2.86 -12.71
N GLY A 66 -3.44 -2.30 -13.79
CA GLY A 66 -4.02 -0.95 -13.85
C GLY A 66 -5.54 -1.04 -13.73
N VAL A 67 -6.10 -0.30 -12.78
CA VAL A 67 -7.54 -0.22 -12.52
C VAL A 67 -8.02 1.17 -12.92
N LEU A 68 -8.91 1.25 -13.91
CA LEU A 68 -9.54 2.51 -14.32
C LEU A 68 -10.80 2.76 -13.50
N LEU A 69 -10.81 3.86 -12.75
CA LEU A 69 -11.92 4.29 -11.93
C LEU A 69 -12.66 5.47 -12.56
N ARG A 70 -14.00 5.41 -12.52
CA ARG A 70 -14.86 6.44 -13.09
C ARG A 70 -15.13 7.56 -12.11
N GLY A 71 -15.14 8.79 -12.62
CA GLY A 71 -15.66 9.96 -11.89
C GLY A 71 -14.77 10.45 -10.74
N LEU A 72 -13.52 10.00 -10.68
CA LEU A 72 -12.56 10.44 -9.68
C LEU A 72 -11.54 11.39 -10.29
N GLY A 73 -11.30 12.50 -9.59
CA GLY A 73 -10.26 13.45 -9.92
C GLY A 73 -8.90 13.11 -9.30
N PRO A 74 -7.86 13.88 -9.64
CA PRO A 74 -6.51 13.69 -9.11
C PRO A 74 -6.39 13.87 -7.60
N LYS A 75 -7.34 14.59 -6.98
CA LYS A 75 -7.33 14.90 -5.54
C LYS A 75 -8.02 13.83 -4.69
N ASP A 76 -8.74 12.90 -5.31
CA ASP A 76 -9.58 11.93 -4.61
C ASP A 76 -8.83 10.62 -4.32
N VAL A 77 -7.72 10.40 -5.03
CA VAL A 77 -6.88 9.21 -4.91
C VAL A 77 -5.42 9.63 -4.87
N ARG A 78 -4.67 9.05 -3.94
CA ARG A 78 -3.21 9.16 -3.90
C ARG A 78 -2.56 7.81 -3.64
N ARG A 79 -1.23 7.77 -3.74
CA ARG A 79 -0.43 6.63 -3.30
C ARG A 79 -0.69 6.32 -1.83
N GLY A 80 -0.80 5.04 -1.51
CA GLY A 80 -1.09 4.53 -0.16
C GLY A 80 -2.58 4.35 0.15
N CYS A 81 -3.47 4.81 -0.73
CA CYS A 81 -4.88 4.47 -0.62
C CYS A 81 -5.14 3.00 -0.95
N VAL A 82 -6.22 2.45 -0.39
CA VAL A 82 -6.60 1.04 -0.58
C VAL A 82 -8.00 0.96 -1.17
N LEU A 83 -8.14 0.15 -2.22
CA LEU A 83 -9.41 -0.18 -2.84
C LEU A 83 -9.99 -1.43 -2.18
N LEU A 84 -11.22 -1.31 -1.72
CA LEU A 84 -11.97 -2.36 -1.05
C LEU A 84 -13.35 -2.53 -1.72
N PRO A 85 -13.96 -3.72 -1.62
CA PRO A 85 -15.37 -3.88 -1.98
C PRO A 85 -16.24 -2.90 -1.19
N GLN A 86 -17.26 -2.36 -1.83
CA GLN A 86 -18.17 -1.42 -1.16
C GLN A 86 -18.82 -2.07 0.07
N GLY A 87 -18.81 -1.36 1.22
CA GLY A 87 -19.38 -1.86 2.47
C GLY A 87 -18.47 -2.81 3.26
N HIS A 88 -17.22 -2.97 2.83
CA HIS A 88 -16.22 -3.70 3.61
C HIS A 88 -15.91 -2.93 4.92
N LYS A 89 -15.99 -3.61 6.08
CA LYS A 89 -15.80 -3.01 7.40
C LYS A 89 -14.31 -2.83 7.77
N HIS A 90 -13.55 -2.15 6.92
CA HIS A 90 -12.14 -1.87 7.22
C HIS A 90 -12.01 -0.72 8.21
N LYS A 91 -11.30 -0.94 9.32
CA LYS A 91 -11.06 0.08 10.34
C LYS A 91 -9.75 0.80 10.04
N VAL A 92 -9.85 2.00 9.48
CA VAL A 92 -8.69 2.91 9.36
C VAL A 92 -8.25 3.29 10.77
N THR A 93 -6.95 3.17 11.04
CA THR A 93 -6.36 3.51 12.33
C THR A 93 -5.04 4.25 12.09
N ASP A 94 -4.82 5.31 12.84
CA ASP A 94 -3.61 6.14 12.84
C ASP A 94 -2.56 5.65 13.86
N LYS A 95 -2.97 4.81 14.81
CA LYS A 95 -2.14 4.27 15.89
C LYS A 95 -1.94 2.77 15.74
N VAL A 96 -0.69 2.36 15.60
CA VAL A 96 -0.30 0.95 15.61
C VAL A 96 0.75 0.74 16.70
N LYS A 97 0.72 -0.43 17.36
CA LYS A 97 1.85 -0.90 18.17
C LYS A 97 2.55 -1.97 17.35
N ALA A 98 3.83 -1.75 17.05
CA ALA A 98 4.66 -2.71 16.34
C ALA A 98 5.90 -3.03 17.17
N GLN A 99 6.31 -4.29 17.17
CA GLN A 99 7.60 -4.72 17.68
C GLN A 99 8.54 -4.87 16.50
N ILE A 100 9.61 -4.10 16.48
CA ILE A 100 10.62 -4.17 15.41
C ILE A 100 11.86 -4.86 15.98
N ALA A 101 12.28 -5.95 15.35
CA ALA A 101 13.55 -6.61 15.63
C ALA A 101 14.50 -6.32 14.47
N THR A 102 15.55 -5.54 14.71
CA THR A 102 16.60 -5.27 13.72
C THR A 102 17.75 -6.25 13.91
N GLN A 103 17.96 -7.12 12.92
CA GLN A 103 19.16 -7.95 12.84
C GLN A 103 20.19 -7.21 11.98
N PHE A 104 21.26 -6.68 12.58
CA PHE A 104 22.39 -6.17 11.81
C PHE A 104 23.21 -7.36 11.29
N LEU A 105 23.26 -7.54 9.98
CA LEU A 105 24.29 -8.35 9.34
C LEU A 105 25.48 -7.42 9.08
N LEU A 106 26.44 -7.40 10.01
CA LEU A 106 27.76 -6.83 9.71
C LEU A 106 28.36 -7.64 8.56
N GLN A 107 28.49 -7.03 7.37
CA GLN A 107 29.30 -7.63 6.32
C GLN A 107 30.75 -7.66 6.79
N ARG A 108 31.24 -8.89 6.94
CA ARG A 108 32.60 -9.27 7.34
C ARG A 108 33.58 -8.96 6.20
N ASP A 109 34.03 -7.72 6.08
CA ASP A 109 35.07 -7.41 5.09
C ASP A 109 36.51 -7.49 5.61
N LEU A 110 36.76 -7.70 6.92
CA LEU A 110 38.14 -7.74 7.45
C LEU A 110 38.35 -8.79 8.55
N GLY A 111 38.60 -10.03 8.11
CA GLY A 111 39.80 -10.79 8.51
C GLY A 111 40.13 -11.13 9.97
N HIS A 112 39.23 -11.02 10.95
CA HIS A 112 39.53 -11.47 12.33
C HIS A 112 38.40 -12.28 12.99
N ASN A 113 38.79 -13.34 13.69
CA ASN A 113 37.91 -14.18 14.52
C ASN A 113 37.48 -13.41 15.77
N LEU A 114 36.24 -12.94 15.79
CA LEU A 114 35.56 -12.49 17.01
C LEU A 114 34.22 -13.23 17.14
N ALA A 115 33.86 -13.53 18.40
CA ALA A 115 32.65 -14.23 18.77
C ALA A 115 31.38 -13.54 18.20
N PRO A 116 30.31 -14.30 17.90
CA PRO A 116 29.08 -13.72 17.38
C PRO A 116 28.54 -12.68 18.35
N ALA A 117 28.37 -11.44 17.86
CA ALA A 117 27.79 -10.35 18.63
C ALA A 117 26.40 -10.77 19.15
N GLU A 118 26.18 -10.56 20.44
CA GLU A 118 24.97 -10.98 21.14
C GLU A 118 23.70 -10.34 20.53
N ARG A 119 22.61 -11.11 20.57
CA ARG A 119 21.27 -10.70 20.14
C ARG A 119 20.75 -9.55 21.01
N GLY A 120 21.15 -8.32 20.68
CA GLY A 120 20.53 -7.11 21.21
C GLY A 120 19.18 -6.87 20.55
N THR A 121 18.08 -7.16 21.25
CA THR A 121 16.75 -6.77 20.80
C THR A 121 16.49 -5.34 21.28
N ASN A 122 16.79 -4.34 20.45
CA ASN A 122 16.39 -2.97 20.77
C ASN A 122 14.90 -2.83 20.44
N LEU A 123 14.06 -2.80 21.49
CA LEU A 123 12.62 -2.55 21.37
C LEU A 123 12.40 -1.09 20.96
N VAL A 124 12.27 -0.84 19.66
CA VAL A 124 11.91 0.48 19.15
C VAL A 124 10.39 0.62 19.15
N PHE A 125 9.86 1.49 20.01
CA PHE A 125 8.43 1.85 20.01
C PHE A 125 8.20 2.95 18.97
N ILE A 126 7.78 2.58 17.75
CA ILE A 126 7.44 3.58 16.72
C ILE A 126 5.95 3.93 16.82
N THR A 127 5.67 5.20 17.11
CA THR A 127 4.33 5.80 16.93
C THR A 127 4.29 6.42 15.53
N PHE A 128 3.51 5.83 14.62
CA PHE A 128 3.40 6.33 13.25
C PHE A 128 2.50 7.57 13.18
N TRP A 129 2.99 8.63 12.55
CA TRP A 129 2.18 9.73 12.01
C TRP A 129 2.68 10.00 10.58
N ILE A 130 1.81 9.92 9.58
CA ILE A 130 2.17 10.11 8.17
C ILE A 130 1.56 11.45 7.76
N PRO A 131 2.35 12.48 7.35
CA PRO A 131 3.46 12.39 6.40
C PRO A 131 4.80 13.02 6.85
N GLY A 132 5.92 12.49 6.31
CA GLY A 132 7.19 13.24 6.18
C GLY A 132 8.29 13.07 7.23
N THR A 133 8.20 12.11 8.16
CA THR A 133 9.22 12.04 9.24
C THR A 133 9.86 10.66 9.38
N THR A 134 11.18 10.61 9.19
CA THR A 134 12.06 9.57 9.72
C THR A 134 12.37 9.96 11.16
N PHE A 135 11.97 9.14 12.13
CA PHE A 135 12.49 9.26 13.50
C PHE A 135 13.51 8.15 13.73
N VAL A 136 14.77 8.56 13.90
CA VAL A 136 15.80 7.73 14.51
C VAL A 136 15.77 8.06 16.00
N GLN A 137 15.30 7.14 16.82
CA GLN A 137 15.52 7.23 18.27
C GLN A 137 16.79 6.44 18.57
N ASN A 138 17.89 7.16 18.80
CA ASN A 138 19.03 6.58 19.50
C ASN A 138 18.60 6.32 20.95
N SER A 139 18.82 5.11 21.41
CA SER A 139 18.87 4.78 22.84
C SER A 139 20.34 4.72 23.24
N ASP A 140 20.69 5.49 24.28
CA ASP A 140 21.97 5.42 25.00
C ASP A 140 22.35 3.98 25.40
#